data_AF-A0A1D6FA12-F1
#
_entry.id   AF-A0A1D6FA12-F1
#
_cell.length_a   1.000
_cell.length_b   1.000
_cell.length_c   1.000
_cell.angle_alpha   90.00
_cell.angle_beta   90.00
_cell.angle_gamma   90.00
#
_symmetry.space_group_name_H-M   'P 1'
#
loop_
_entity.id
_entity.type
_entity.pdbx_description
1 polymer ?
#
loop_
_entity_poly.entity_id
_entity_poly.type
_entity_poly.pdbx_seq_one_letter_code
_entity_poly.pdbx_strand_id
1 'polypeptide(L)'
;MVLDKKVLYETTSASARTSSPCAASVTFSHVISATMSGVTCCLCFSGQLNSDLRRLAVNLIPFPRLHFFMVGFAPLTFRGLLEISRPDCARTPKIDMGRQEHDVHRGPAPRLLPDGVRHVLRQDEQQGGGRADA
;
A
#
# COMPACT_ATOMS: atom_id res chain seq x y z
N MET A 1 8.90 -8.18 3.67
CA MET A 1 7.82 -8.77 2.86
C MET A 1 7.48 -7.84 1.72
N VAL A 2 7.37 -8.34 0.49
CA VAL A 2 7.05 -7.53 -0.70
C VAL A 2 5.68 -7.94 -1.25
N LEU A 3 4.83 -6.95 -1.54
CA LEU A 3 3.52 -7.14 -2.16
C LEU A 3 3.46 -6.37 -3.48
N ASP A 4 3.17 -7.08 -4.56
CA ASP A 4 2.90 -6.46 -5.86
C ASP A 4 1.43 -6.00 -5.92
N LYS A 5 1.22 -4.69 -5.88
CA LYS A 5 -0.13 -4.11 -5.93
C LYS A 5 -0.87 -4.48 -7.22
N LYS A 6 -0.17 -4.50 -8.36
CA LYS A 6 -0.79 -4.68 -9.67
C LYS A 6 -1.28 -6.11 -9.87
N VAL A 7 -0.36 -7.05 -9.72
CA VAL A 7 -0.62 -8.49 -9.88
C VAL A 7 -1.65 -8.96 -8.85
N LEU A 8 -1.57 -8.46 -7.61
CA LEU A 8 -2.51 -8.83 -6.56
C LEU A 8 -3.94 -8.36 -6.85
N TYR A 9 -4.11 -7.14 -7.35
CA TYR A 9 -5.43 -6.62 -7.74
C TYR A 9 -6.01 -7.38 -8.94
N GLU A 10 -5.18 -7.70 -9.95
CA GLU A 10 -5.61 -8.49 -11.11
C GLU A 10 -6.03 -9.92 -10.71
N THR A 11 -5.25 -10.58 -9.85
CA THR A 11 -5.55 -11.93 -9.37
C THR A 11 -6.84 -11.97 -8.55
N THR A 12 -7.02 -10.98 -7.69
CA THR A 12 -8.20 -10.92 -6.81
C THR A 12 -9.47 -10.55 -7.57
N SER A 13 -9.38 -9.64 -8.54
CA SER A 13 -10.51 -9.29 -9.42
C SER A 13 -10.93 -10.47 -10.31
N ALA A 14 -9.98 -11.23 -10.86
CA ALA A 14 -10.26 -12.46 -11.60
C ALA A 14 -10.95 -13.51 -10.72
N SER A 15 -10.46 -13.70 -9.49
CA SER A 15 -10.99 -14.69 -8.54
C SER A 15 -12.39 -14.34 -8.00
N ALA A 16 -12.71 -13.05 -7.89
CA ALA A 16 -14.02 -12.57 -7.42
C ALA A 16 -15.14 -12.73 -8.49
N ARG A 17 -14.79 -12.99 -9.77
CA ARG A 17 -15.73 -13.17 -10.89
C ARG A 17 -16.81 -12.09 -10.98
N THR A 18 -16.45 -10.84 -10.66
CA THR A 18 -17.37 -9.71 -10.61
C THR A 18 -16.87 -8.57 -11.48
N SER A 19 -17.79 -7.94 -12.21
CA SER A 19 -17.50 -6.73 -12.98
C SER A 19 -17.51 -5.47 -12.11
N SER A 20 -17.93 -5.57 -10.84
CA SER A 20 -18.00 -4.42 -9.94
C SER A 20 -16.59 -4.04 -9.44
N PRO A 21 -16.09 -2.82 -9.75
CA PRO A 21 -14.78 -2.37 -9.26
C PRO A 21 -14.76 -2.23 -7.73
N CYS A 22 -15.91 -2.05 -7.09
CA CYS A 22 -16.02 -1.98 -5.64
C CYS A 22 -15.79 -3.34 -4.98
N ALA A 23 -16.32 -4.42 -5.57
CA ALA A 23 -16.10 -5.77 -5.06
C ALA A 23 -14.62 -6.21 -5.26
N ALA A 24 -13.99 -5.81 -6.37
CA ALA A 24 -12.57 -6.05 -6.60
C ALA A 24 -11.66 -5.31 -5.59
N SER A 25 -11.97 -4.06 -5.23
CA SER A 25 -11.19 -3.30 -4.25
C SER A 25 -11.36 -3.83 -2.81
N VAL A 26 -12.57 -4.20 -2.42
CA VAL A 26 -12.86 -4.79 -1.11
C VAL A 26 -12.16 -6.14 -0.94
N THR A 27 -12.22 -7.01 -1.95
CA THR A 27 -11.52 -8.31 -1.94
C THR A 27 -10.01 -8.13 -1.89
N PHE A 28 -9.45 -7.19 -2.66
CA PHE A 28 -8.02 -6.87 -2.61
C PHE A 28 -7.56 -6.47 -1.19
N SER A 29 -8.25 -5.53 -0.55
CA SER A 29 -7.91 -5.12 0.82
C SER A 29 -8.08 -6.25 1.84
N HIS A 30 -9.09 -7.09 1.67
CA HIS A 30 -9.30 -8.24 2.55
C HIS A 30 -8.19 -9.28 2.43
N VAL A 31 -7.71 -9.59 1.21
CA VAL A 31 -6.58 -10.51 1.01
C VAL A 31 -5.32 -10.00 1.69
N ILE A 32 -5.00 -8.71 1.55
CA ILE A 32 -3.83 -8.11 2.24
C ILE A 32 -3.97 -8.25 3.75
N SER A 33 -5.13 -7.87 4.29
CA SER A 33 -5.40 -7.94 5.74
C SER A 33 -5.29 -9.38 6.27
N ALA A 34 -5.92 -10.35 5.60
CA ALA A 34 -5.87 -11.76 5.98
C ALA A 34 -4.46 -12.32 5.90
N THR A 35 -3.69 -11.94 4.88
CA THR A 35 -2.29 -12.33 4.75
C THR A 35 -1.44 -11.80 5.90
N MET A 36 -1.64 -10.52 6.29
CA MET A 36 -0.88 -9.91 7.38
C MET A 36 -1.21 -10.60 8.70
N SER A 37 -2.50 -10.81 8.96
CA SER A 37 -2.98 -11.52 10.13
C SER A 37 -2.44 -12.94 10.20
N GLY A 38 -2.35 -13.65 9.08
CA GLY A 38 -1.78 -14.99 9.00
C GLY A 38 -0.29 -15.03 9.37
N VAL A 39 0.50 -14.07 8.89
CA VAL A 39 1.92 -13.96 9.24
C VAL A 39 2.11 -13.66 10.73
N THR A 40 1.22 -12.87 11.33
CA THR A 40 1.27 -12.55 12.77
C THR A 40 0.61 -13.60 13.67
N CYS A 41 -0.12 -14.57 13.11
CA CYS A 41 -0.89 -15.56 13.85
C CYS A 41 -0.02 -16.37 14.84
N CYS A 42 1.21 -16.73 14.44
CA CYS A 42 2.15 -17.45 15.28
C CYS A 42 2.60 -16.69 16.54
N LEU A 43 2.35 -15.37 16.61
CA LEU A 43 2.62 -14.52 17.77
C LEU A 43 1.39 -14.36 18.66
N CYS A 44 0.19 -14.34 18.06
CA CYS A 44 -1.07 -14.19 18.77
C CYS A 44 -1.55 -15.51 19.40
N PHE A 45 -1.16 -16.64 18.80
CA PHE A 45 -1.54 -17.97 19.24
C PHE A 45 -0.30 -18.84 19.40
N SER A 46 -0.22 -19.53 20.54
CA SER A 46 0.85 -20.47 20.84
C SER A 46 0.79 -21.67 19.87
N GLY A 47 1.80 -21.77 19.02
CA GLY A 47 1.98 -22.88 18.08
C GLY A 47 3.39 -23.47 18.19
N GLN A 48 3.59 -24.70 17.70
CA GLN A 48 4.90 -25.37 17.76
C GLN A 48 5.92 -24.81 16.76
N LEU A 49 5.46 -24.20 15.67
CA LEU A 49 6.31 -23.64 14.62
C LEU A 49 6.25 -22.10 14.65
N ASN A 50 7.40 -21.44 14.59
CA ASN A 50 7.52 -19.97 14.51
C ASN A 50 6.82 -19.18 15.63
N SER A 51 6.76 -19.75 16.85
CA SER A 51 6.20 -19.13 18.06
C SER A 51 6.74 -17.73 18.40
N ASP A 52 7.91 -17.40 17.87
CA ASP A 52 8.63 -16.18 18.16
C ASP A 52 9.10 -15.53 16.85
N LEU A 53 9.12 -14.21 16.80
CA LEU A 53 9.64 -13.44 15.66
C LEU A 53 11.06 -13.87 15.26
N ARG A 54 11.89 -14.24 16.24
CA ARG A 54 13.25 -14.75 16.01
C ARG A 54 13.22 -16.07 15.21
N ARG A 55 12.31 -17.00 15.55
CA ARG A 55 12.17 -18.28 14.86
C ARG A 55 11.63 -18.11 13.44
N LEU A 56 10.65 -17.22 13.26
CA LEU A 56 10.15 -16.86 11.94
C LEU A 56 11.27 -16.30 11.04
N ALA A 57 12.10 -15.40 11.58
CA ALA A 57 13.19 -14.79 10.85
C ALA A 57 14.27 -15.81 10.43
N VAL A 58 14.74 -16.65 11.36
CA VAL A 58 15.82 -17.63 11.04
C VAL A 58 15.36 -18.73 10.08
N ASN A 59 14.07 -19.09 10.09
CA ASN A 59 13.54 -20.11 9.18
C ASN A 59 13.35 -19.59 7.75
N LEU A 60 13.14 -18.28 7.57
CA LEU A 60 12.81 -17.69 6.26
C LEU A 60 13.94 -16.83 5.68
N ILE A 61 14.96 -16.46 6.47
CA ILE A 61 16.04 -15.55 6.08
C ILE A 61 17.40 -16.25 6.24
N PRO A 62 17.88 -16.97 5.22
CA PRO A 62 19.17 -17.68 5.28
C PRO A 62 20.38 -16.73 5.21
N PHE A 63 20.21 -15.53 4.63
CA PHE A 63 21.23 -14.48 4.56
C PHE A 63 20.63 -13.11 4.88
N PRO A 64 21.31 -12.23 5.63
CA PRO A 64 20.77 -10.91 6.02
C PRO A 64 20.32 -10.03 4.85
N ARG A 65 20.97 -10.16 3.69
CA ARG A 65 20.64 -9.40 2.47
C ARG A 65 19.43 -9.97 1.72
N LEU A 66 19.03 -11.22 2.00
CA LEU A 66 17.88 -11.90 1.40
C LEU A 66 16.71 -11.99 2.39
N HIS A 67 16.25 -10.84 2.88
CA HIS A 67 15.12 -10.75 3.82
C HIS A 67 13.79 -10.34 3.14
N PHE A 68 13.81 -10.13 1.83
CA PHE A 68 12.62 -9.82 1.03
C PHE A 68 11.94 -11.12 0.57
N PHE A 69 11.02 -11.63 1.38
CA PHE A 69 10.16 -12.75 1.00
C PHE A 69 8.88 -12.27 0.31
N MET A 70 8.46 -13.01 -0.71
CA MET A 70 7.11 -12.92 -1.29
C MET A 70 6.14 -13.75 -0.46
N VAL A 71 4.86 -13.35 -0.47
CA VAL A 71 3.80 -14.08 0.20
C VAL A 71 2.68 -14.41 -0.78
N GLY A 72 2.13 -15.61 -0.63
CA GLY A 72 0.92 -16.06 -1.30
C GLY A 72 -0.18 -16.36 -0.29
N PHE A 73 -1.44 -16.23 -0.70
CA PHE A 73 -2.61 -16.54 0.11
C PHE A 73 -3.49 -17.55 -0.61
N ALA A 74 -3.92 -18.58 0.12
CA ALA A 74 -4.91 -19.55 -0.33
C ALA A 74 -5.79 -19.97 0.87
N PRO A 75 -7.10 -20.22 0.66
CA PRO A 75 -7.82 -20.18 -0.62
C PRO A 75 -8.29 -18.76 -1.02
N LEU A 76 -8.42 -18.50 -2.33
CA LEU A 76 -8.98 -17.24 -2.87
C LEU A 76 -10.50 -17.33 -3.07
N THR A 77 -11.25 -17.52 -1.98
CA THR A 77 -12.72 -17.62 -2.00
C THR A 77 -13.38 -16.42 -1.32
N PHE A 78 -14.24 -15.70 -2.04
CA PHE A 78 -14.79 -14.40 -1.58
C PHE A 78 -16.31 -14.36 -1.38
N ARG A 79 -16.97 -15.52 -1.25
CA ARG A 79 -18.45 -15.65 -1.27
C ARG A 79 -19.20 -14.70 -0.32
N GLY A 80 -18.69 -14.45 0.89
CA GLY A 80 -19.34 -13.53 1.86
C GLY A 80 -18.88 -12.07 1.78
N LEU A 81 -17.83 -11.78 1.02
CA LEU A 81 -17.26 -10.43 0.95
C LEU A 81 -17.96 -9.57 -0.12
N LEU A 82 -18.57 -10.20 -1.13
CA LEU A 82 -19.36 -9.51 -2.16
C LEU A 82 -20.69 -8.95 -1.64
N GLU A 83 -21.19 -9.45 -0.51
CA GLU A 83 -22.43 -8.96 0.11
C GLU A 83 -22.21 -7.75 1.04
N ILE A 84 -20.94 -7.42 1.34
CA ILE A 84 -20.58 -6.25 2.14
C ILE A 84 -20.76 -5.01 1.28
N SER A 85 -22.00 -4.52 1.27
CA SER A 85 -22.40 -3.32 0.55
C SER A 85 -21.84 -2.11 1.28
N ARG A 86 -20.74 -1.52 0.76
CA ARG A 86 -20.30 -0.21 1.22
C ARG A 86 -21.15 0.85 0.53
N PRO A 87 -21.88 1.71 1.29
CA PRO A 87 -22.71 2.75 0.70
C PRO A 87 -21.91 3.77 -0.13
N ASP A 88 -20.59 3.85 0.09
CA ASP A 88 -19.66 4.75 -0.62
C ASP A 88 -18.87 4.07 -1.76
N CYS A 89 -19.39 3.04 -2.43
CA CYS A 89 -18.71 2.45 -3.61
C CYS A 89 -18.38 3.49 -4.70
N ALA A 90 -19.12 4.60 -4.78
CA ALA A 90 -18.86 5.68 -5.74
C ALA A 90 -17.71 6.62 -5.32
N ARG A 91 -17.28 6.58 -4.04
CA ARG A 91 -16.27 7.49 -3.47
C ARG A 91 -14.89 6.84 -3.36
N THR A 92 -14.76 5.54 -3.63
CA THR A 92 -13.45 4.90 -3.66
C THR A 92 -12.63 5.47 -4.82
N PRO A 93 -11.48 6.12 -4.55
CA PRO A 93 -10.63 6.58 -5.63
C PRO A 93 -10.26 5.37 -6.49
N LYS A 94 -10.30 5.52 -7.81
CA LYS A 94 -9.75 4.51 -8.72
C LYS A 94 -8.34 4.20 -8.23
N ILE A 95 -8.08 2.93 -7.91
CA ILE A 95 -6.76 2.51 -7.51
C ILE A 95 -5.84 2.78 -8.70
N ASP A 96 -5.08 3.88 -8.65
CA ASP A 96 -4.09 4.19 -9.67
C ASP A 96 -2.98 3.14 -9.58
N MET A 97 -2.95 2.25 -10.56
CA MET A 97 -2.02 1.13 -10.65
C MET A 97 -0.80 1.46 -11.52
N GLY A 98 -0.81 2.63 -12.18
CA GLY A 98 0.29 3.09 -13.03
C GLY A 98 1.34 3.91 -12.30
N ARG A 99 1.04 4.39 -11.08
CA ARG A 99 1.99 5.15 -10.26
C ARG A 99 2.71 4.25 -9.26
N GLN A 100 3.96 3.94 -9.55
CA GLN A 100 4.89 3.33 -8.59
C GLN A 100 5.82 4.43 -8.05
N GLU A 101 5.92 4.58 -6.73
CA GLU A 101 6.65 5.70 -6.11
C GLU A 101 8.19 5.63 -6.31
N HIS A 102 8.69 4.59 -6.98
CA HIS A 102 10.09 4.50 -7.44
C HIS A 102 10.32 5.16 -8.82
N ASP A 103 9.28 5.68 -9.46
CA ASP A 103 9.38 6.44 -10.70
C ASP A 103 9.83 7.89 -10.40
N VAL A 104 11.14 8.06 -10.15
CA VAL A 104 11.78 9.32 -9.71
C VAL A 104 11.55 10.49 -10.69
N HIS A 105 11.08 10.22 -11.91
CA HIS A 105 10.80 11.25 -12.92
C HIS A 105 9.42 11.91 -12.82
N ARG A 106 8.51 11.41 -11.99
CA ARG A 106 7.22 12.08 -11.72
C ARG A 106 7.14 12.48 -10.25
N GLY A 107 7.46 13.75 -9.99
CA GLY A 107 7.17 14.39 -8.71
C GLY A 107 5.70 14.25 -8.32
N PRO A 108 5.36 14.34 -7.03
CA PRO A 108 4.00 14.17 -6.57
C PRO A 108 3.05 15.15 -7.26
N ALA A 109 1.89 14.66 -7.71
CA ALA A 109 0.84 15.51 -8.27
C ALA A 109 0.57 16.71 -7.33
N PRO A 110 0.46 17.95 -7.85
CA PRO A 110 0.24 19.13 -7.04
C PRO A 110 -0.98 18.94 -6.14
N ARG A 111 -0.81 19.12 -4.83
CA ARG A 111 -1.94 19.12 -3.91
C ARG A 111 -2.78 20.36 -4.21
N LEU A 112 -4.02 20.17 -4.68
CA LEU A 112 -5.01 21.24 -4.73
C LEU A 112 -5.27 21.69 -3.29
N LEU A 113 -4.69 22.84 -2.94
CA LEU A 113 -4.88 23.50 -1.67
C LEU A 113 -6.34 24.00 -1.60
N PRO A 114 -7.07 23.81 -0.48
CA PRO A 114 -8.43 24.33 -0.37
C PRO A 114 -8.48 25.84 -0.58
N ASP A 115 -9.47 26.30 -1.35
CA ASP A 115 -9.71 27.70 -1.72
C ASP A 115 -9.87 28.58 -0.47
N GLY A 116 -8.77 29.19 0.00
CA GLY A 116 -8.84 30.08 1.15
C GLY A 116 -7.51 30.45 1.81
N VAL A 117 -6.41 29.75 1.53
CA VAL A 117 -5.10 30.09 2.13
C VAL A 117 -4.33 31.01 1.17
N ARG A 118 -4.45 32.33 1.37
CA ARG A 118 -3.57 33.31 0.73
C ARG A 118 -2.13 33.08 1.19
N HIS A 119 -1.20 33.08 0.24
CA HIS A 119 0.24 33.04 0.48
C HIS A 119 0.65 34.18 1.44
N VAL A 120 1.09 33.84 2.65
CA VAL A 120 1.90 34.75 3.47
C VAL A 120 3.31 34.72 2.87
N LEU A 121 3.68 35.79 2.17
CA LEU A 121 5.04 36.03 1.71
C LEU A 121 5.94 36.10 2.95
N ARG A 122 6.86 35.14 3.12
CA ARG A 122 7.94 35.29 4.10
C ARG A 122 8.84 36.42 3.63
N GLN A 123 8.68 37.59 4.25
CA GLN A 123 9.67 38.66 4.23
C GLN A 123 10.73 38.29 5.26
N ASP A 124 11.86 37.75 4.83
CA ASP A 124 13.17 37.88 5.49
C ASP A 124 14.24 37.36 4.51
N GLU A 125 15.33 38.12 4.38
CA GLU A 125 16.51 37.93 3.50
C GLU A 125 16.47 38.50 2.06
N GLN A 126 16.14 39.80 1.95
CA GLN A 126 16.73 40.67 0.93
C GLN A 126 17.59 41.75 1.61
N GLN A 127 18.84 41.40 1.92
CA GLN A 127 19.93 42.34 2.17
C GLN A 127 21.23 41.56 1.99
N GLY A 128 22.15 41.84 1.07
CA GLY A 128 22.30 42.82 0.02
C GLY A 128 23.66 42.49 -0.61
N GLY A 129 23.74 42.47 -1.93
CA GLY A 129 24.96 42.06 -2.65
C GLY A 129 24.99 42.65 -4.05
N GLY A 130 25.00 43.98 -4.11
CA GLY A 130 25.18 44.75 -5.34
C GLY A 130 26.64 44.74 -5.77
N ARG A 131 26.83 44.42 -7.05
CA ARG A 131 28.08 44.42 -7.83
C ARG A 131 28.54 45.85 -8.10
N ALA A 132 29.85 46.12 -8.05
CA ALA A 132 30.45 47.26 -8.73
C ALA A 132 31.85 46.86 -9.24
N ASP A 133 32.02 47.00 -10.55
CA ASP A 133 33.27 46.86 -11.28
C ASP A 133 34.12 48.14 -11.12
N ALA A 134 35.42 47.99 -10.82
CA ALA A 134 36.54 48.89 -11.15
C ALA A 134 37.87 48.20 -10.80
#